data_AF-A0A0R3RI15-F1
#
_entry.id   AF-A0A0R3RI15-F1
#
_cell.length_a   1.000
_cell.length_b   1.000
_cell.length_c   1.000
_cell.angle_alpha   90.00
_cell.angle_beta   90.00
_cell.angle_gamma   90.00
#
_symmetry.space_group_name_H-M   'P 1'
#
loop_
_entity.id
_entity.type
_entity.pdbx_description
1 polymer ?
#
loop_
_entity_poly.entity_id
_entity_poly.type
_entity_poly.pdbx_seq_one_letter_code
_entity_poly.pdbx_strand_id
1 'polypeptide(L)'
;MITPTKTLTNFGDLHSAPDCHAECIGCSESRSAVSCFTCKHLTQSLRNRAGFKCVAKCDEGYFLEGYKCRACSPNCKTCIKAEQCETCPGAQLLIDVNHYGHLDHGQCIDRCPPELEPDYTIAVQARCVLRRNKCSIGYYEAANSVCTPCDDACRTCHGPGPLQCDSCALNFSNRSVGYCRPCCKAGEDPMLHHCEDCTSSSPKLYVTHSSLFHALLLTVIFLTVFIILSVFVIKIGIGGFSSHTSRNIDYAPLPAKEQLIDSFVDTTDSESADEINDNEFGNI
;
A
#
# COMPACT_ATOMS: atom_id res chain seq x y z
N MET A 1 39.00 1.40 -43.58
CA MET A 1 37.53 1.48 -43.45
C MET A 1 37.08 0.28 -42.65
N ILE A 2 36.67 0.50 -41.40
CA ILE A 2 36.25 -0.56 -40.47
C ILE A 2 34.77 -0.81 -40.74
N THR A 3 34.42 -1.93 -41.36
CA THR A 3 33.04 -2.42 -41.42
C THR A 3 32.74 -3.17 -40.11
N PRO A 4 31.69 -2.81 -39.36
CA PRO A 4 31.31 -3.57 -38.18
C PRO A 4 30.67 -4.87 -38.64
N THR A 5 31.36 -5.99 -38.41
CA THR A 5 30.84 -7.34 -38.56
C THR A 5 29.66 -7.52 -37.63
N LYS A 6 28.46 -7.53 -38.22
CA LYS A 6 27.19 -7.89 -37.57
C LYS A 6 27.33 -9.31 -37.03
N THR A 7 27.51 -9.43 -35.71
CA THR A 7 27.52 -10.70 -34.99
C THR A 7 26.17 -11.36 -35.17
N LEU A 8 26.14 -12.35 -36.06
CA LEU A 8 24.99 -13.19 -36.30
C LEU A 8 24.84 -14.11 -35.08
N THR A 9 23.96 -13.75 -34.16
CA THR A 9 23.52 -14.62 -33.06
C THR A 9 22.81 -15.82 -33.66
N ASN A 10 23.55 -16.92 -33.80
CA ASN A 10 23.09 -18.15 -34.43
C ASN A 10 22.25 -18.95 -33.43
N PHE A 11 20.95 -19.07 -33.68
CA PHE A 11 20.03 -19.95 -32.95
C PHE A 11 19.85 -21.22 -33.78
N GLY A 12 20.82 -22.14 -33.73
CA GLY A 12 20.83 -23.32 -34.61
C GLY A 12 20.96 -22.95 -36.10
N ASP A 13 20.26 -23.66 -37.00
CA ASP A 13 20.28 -23.47 -38.46
C ASP A 13 19.49 -22.24 -38.97
N LEU A 14 18.96 -21.39 -38.09
CA LEU A 14 18.16 -20.22 -38.47
C LEU A 14 18.97 -18.92 -38.38
N HIS A 15 19.23 -18.32 -39.54
CA HIS A 15 19.80 -16.98 -39.64
C HIS A 15 18.77 -15.93 -39.23
N SER A 16 19.13 -15.09 -38.25
CA SER A 16 18.30 -13.95 -37.85
C SER A 16 18.26 -12.87 -38.93
N ALA A 17 17.07 -12.32 -39.17
CA ALA A 17 16.88 -11.15 -40.01
C ALA A 17 17.59 -9.91 -39.42
N PRO A 18 17.94 -8.91 -40.25
CA PRO A 18 18.46 -7.63 -39.78
C PRO A 18 17.37 -6.84 -39.03
N ASP A 19 17.77 -5.95 -38.10
CA ASP A 19 16.87 -4.97 -37.46
C ASP A 19 15.65 -5.57 -36.74
N CYS A 20 15.87 -6.57 -35.88
CA CYS A 20 14.83 -7.14 -35.05
C CYS A 20 14.19 -6.12 -34.10
N HIS A 21 12.96 -6.40 -33.67
CA HIS A 21 12.29 -5.61 -32.62
C HIS A 21 13.09 -5.64 -31.31
N ALA A 22 13.07 -4.56 -30.54
CA ALA A 22 13.90 -4.37 -29.34
C ALA A 22 13.67 -5.44 -28.25
N GLU A 23 12.48 -6.03 -28.22
CA GLU A 23 12.09 -7.08 -27.27
C GLU A 23 12.45 -8.50 -27.72
N CYS A 24 13.18 -8.66 -28.84
CA CYS A 24 13.41 -9.94 -29.47
C CYS A 24 14.89 -10.35 -29.44
N ILE A 25 15.15 -11.60 -29.07
CA ILE A 25 16.46 -12.22 -29.18
C ILE A 25 16.45 -13.08 -30.45
N GLY A 26 16.81 -12.45 -31.58
CA GLY A 26 16.68 -13.03 -32.91
C GLY A 26 15.25 -12.98 -33.47
N CYS A 27 15.14 -12.85 -34.78
CA CYS A 27 13.85 -12.75 -35.48
C CYS A 27 13.90 -13.33 -36.90
N SER A 28 12.76 -13.80 -37.40
CA SER A 28 12.59 -14.17 -38.80
C SER A 28 12.25 -12.98 -39.69
N GLU A 29 11.66 -11.92 -39.13
CA GLU A 29 11.23 -10.73 -39.86
C GLU A 29 11.69 -9.45 -39.14
N SER A 30 12.23 -8.50 -39.90
CA SER A 30 12.71 -7.22 -39.39
C SER A 30 11.58 -6.39 -38.76
N ARG A 31 11.88 -5.71 -37.64
CA ARG A 31 10.99 -4.76 -36.93
C ARG A 31 9.65 -5.33 -36.46
N SER A 32 9.46 -6.64 -36.47
CA SER A 32 8.25 -7.30 -35.98
C SER A 32 8.44 -7.82 -34.55
N ALA A 33 7.50 -7.50 -33.66
CA ALA A 33 7.46 -8.01 -32.29
C ALA A 33 6.83 -9.42 -32.18
N VAL A 34 6.27 -9.95 -33.27
CA VAL A 34 5.59 -11.27 -33.31
C VAL A 34 6.40 -12.33 -34.06
N SER A 35 7.44 -11.92 -34.78
CA SER A 35 8.28 -12.78 -35.63
C SER A 35 9.61 -13.10 -34.93
N CYS A 36 9.57 -13.32 -33.62
CA CYS A 36 10.76 -13.43 -32.76
C CYS A 36 11.01 -14.88 -32.36
N PHE A 37 12.27 -15.30 -32.27
CA PHE A 37 12.60 -16.66 -31.85
C PHE A 37 12.41 -16.84 -30.35
N THR A 38 12.84 -15.85 -29.56
CA THR A 38 12.56 -15.79 -28.13
C THR A 38 12.47 -14.33 -27.68
N CYS A 39 11.74 -14.09 -26.59
CA CYS A 39 11.56 -12.76 -26.03
C CYS A 39 12.63 -12.43 -25.01
N LYS A 40 13.03 -11.15 -24.98
CA LYS A 40 13.95 -10.62 -23.99
C LYS A 40 13.33 -10.54 -22.60
N HIS A 41 12.08 -10.08 -22.52
CA HIS A 41 11.36 -9.90 -21.25
C HIS A 41 10.12 -10.80 -21.17
N LEU A 42 8.99 -10.36 -21.75
CA LEU A 42 7.70 -11.04 -21.59
C LEU A 42 7.18 -11.57 -22.92
N THR A 43 6.42 -12.67 -22.82
CA THR A 43 5.69 -13.28 -23.93
C THR A 43 4.21 -13.01 -23.78
N GLN A 44 3.56 -12.39 -24.76
CA GLN A 44 2.12 -12.10 -24.71
C GLN A 44 1.37 -12.91 -25.75
N SER A 45 0.33 -13.64 -25.31
CA SER A 45 -0.50 -14.41 -26.23
C SER A 45 -1.36 -13.51 -27.11
N LEU A 46 -1.49 -13.87 -28.38
CA LEU A 46 -2.38 -13.17 -29.30
C LEU A 46 -3.82 -13.68 -29.10
N ARG A 47 -4.78 -12.78 -28.87
CA ARG A 47 -6.18 -13.15 -28.57
C ARG A 47 -6.85 -14.01 -29.67
N ASN A 48 -6.52 -13.76 -30.94
CA ASN A 48 -7.21 -14.35 -32.10
C ASN A 48 -6.31 -15.18 -33.01
N ARG A 49 -5.08 -15.50 -32.59
CA ARG A 49 -4.11 -16.20 -33.43
C ARG A 49 -3.18 -17.05 -32.60
N ALA A 50 -2.74 -18.18 -33.13
CA ALA A 50 -1.63 -18.93 -32.56
C ALA A 50 -0.33 -18.11 -32.71
N GLY A 51 0.37 -17.90 -31.61
CA GLY A 51 1.63 -17.16 -31.57
C GLY A 51 1.74 -16.28 -30.33
N PHE A 52 2.85 -15.55 -30.26
CA PHE A 52 3.12 -14.60 -29.19
C PHE A 52 3.70 -13.30 -29.74
N LYS A 53 3.58 -12.25 -28.94
CA LYS A 53 4.25 -10.96 -29.14
C LYS A 53 5.23 -10.77 -27.99
N CYS A 54 6.44 -10.33 -28.28
CA CYS A 54 7.40 -9.93 -27.25
C CYS A 54 7.11 -8.51 -26.78
N VAL A 55 6.96 -8.34 -25.47
CA VAL A 55 6.65 -7.05 -24.84
C VAL A 55 7.51 -6.83 -23.60
N ALA A 56 7.80 -5.57 -23.29
CA ALA A 56 8.51 -5.19 -22.06
C ALA A 56 7.59 -5.23 -20.83
N LYS A 57 6.30 -4.90 -21.03
CA LYS A 57 5.22 -4.95 -20.04
C LYS A 57 3.97 -5.53 -20.70
N CYS A 58 3.09 -6.16 -19.94
CA CYS A 58 1.82 -6.64 -20.47
C CYS A 58 0.96 -5.46 -20.97
N ASP A 59 0.35 -5.64 -22.13
CA ASP A 59 -0.61 -4.67 -22.68
C ASP A 59 -1.90 -4.66 -21.83
N GLU A 60 -2.72 -3.61 -21.95
CA GLU A 60 -4.01 -3.55 -21.24
C GLU A 60 -4.92 -4.73 -21.58
N GLY A 61 -5.67 -5.22 -20.59
CA GLY A 61 -6.47 -6.43 -20.72
C GLY A 61 -5.65 -7.72 -20.67
N TYR A 62 -4.40 -7.67 -20.17
CA TYR A 62 -3.59 -8.84 -19.84
C TYR A 62 -3.04 -8.74 -18.43
N PHE A 63 -2.93 -9.89 -17.76
CA PHE A 63 -2.27 -10.01 -16.46
C PHE A 63 -0.97 -10.82 -16.60
N LEU A 64 -0.01 -10.52 -15.71
CA LEU A 64 1.28 -11.20 -15.70
C LEU A 64 1.17 -12.52 -14.91
N GLU A 65 1.49 -13.62 -15.58
CA GLU A 65 1.64 -14.94 -14.96
C GLU A 65 3.06 -15.46 -15.24
N GLY A 66 3.96 -15.27 -14.27
CA GLY A 66 5.39 -15.56 -14.45
C GLY A 66 6.02 -14.61 -15.48
N TYR A 67 6.41 -15.13 -16.65
CA TYR A 67 6.95 -14.35 -17.78
C TYR A 67 5.95 -14.25 -18.95
N LYS A 68 4.71 -14.71 -18.74
CA LYS A 68 3.67 -14.77 -19.76
C LYS A 68 2.59 -13.76 -19.44
N CYS A 69 2.20 -12.95 -20.42
CA CYS A 69 1.03 -12.10 -20.34
C CYS A 69 -0.17 -12.89 -20.85
N ARG A 70 -1.13 -13.18 -19.95
CA ARG A 70 -2.38 -13.87 -20.28
C ARG A 70 -3.53 -12.90 -20.36
N ALA A 71 -4.44 -13.14 -21.29
CA ALA A 71 -5.59 -12.28 -21.49
C ALA A 71 -6.53 -12.34 -20.28
N CYS A 72 -7.06 -11.18 -19.91
CA CYS A 72 -8.21 -11.06 -19.01
C CYS A 72 -9.49 -11.57 -19.70
N SER A 73 -10.45 -12.00 -18.89
CA SER A 73 -11.84 -12.22 -19.28
C SER A 73 -12.38 -10.98 -20.02
N PRO A 74 -13.23 -11.16 -21.05
CA PRO A 74 -13.79 -10.04 -21.80
C PRO A 74 -14.66 -9.11 -20.94
N ASN A 75 -15.08 -9.56 -19.76
CA ASN A 75 -15.85 -8.77 -18.80
C ASN A 75 -14.98 -7.81 -17.96
N CYS A 76 -13.65 -7.90 -18.06
CA CYS A 76 -12.72 -7.04 -17.34
C CYS A 76 -12.05 -6.04 -18.27
N LYS A 77 -11.81 -4.82 -17.78
CA LYS A 77 -10.90 -3.86 -18.44
C LYS A 77 -9.43 -4.17 -18.10
N THR A 78 -9.13 -4.32 -16.82
CA THR A 78 -7.87 -4.89 -16.31
C THR A 78 -8.18 -5.97 -15.28
N CYS A 79 -7.23 -6.88 -15.05
CA CYS A 79 -7.45 -8.01 -14.16
C CYS A 79 -6.17 -8.42 -13.44
N ILE A 80 -6.32 -9.01 -12.26
CA ILE A 80 -5.23 -9.63 -11.49
C ILE A 80 -5.07 -11.09 -11.91
N LYS A 81 -6.18 -11.74 -12.26
CA LYS A 81 -6.27 -13.10 -12.82
C LYS A 81 -7.34 -13.10 -13.91
N ALA A 82 -7.39 -14.16 -14.72
CA ALA A 82 -8.30 -14.26 -15.86
C ALA A 82 -9.73 -13.78 -15.56
N GLU A 83 -10.36 -14.26 -14.48
CA GLU A 83 -11.74 -13.91 -14.08
C GLU A 83 -11.83 -12.97 -12.87
N GLN A 84 -10.71 -12.44 -12.38
CA GLN A 84 -10.69 -11.53 -11.23
C GLN A 84 -10.29 -10.13 -11.72
N CYS A 85 -11.31 -9.32 -12.04
CA CYS A 85 -11.11 -7.97 -12.54
C CYS A 85 -10.49 -7.06 -11.47
N GLU A 86 -9.65 -6.14 -11.92
CA GLU A 86 -9.13 -5.02 -11.14
C GLU A 86 -9.85 -3.73 -11.51
N THR A 87 -10.24 -3.59 -12.78
CA THR A 87 -11.09 -2.50 -13.27
C THR A 87 -12.14 -3.04 -14.24
N CYS A 88 -13.29 -2.39 -14.26
CA CYS A 88 -14.43 -2.76 -15.07
C CYS A 88 -14.52 -1.94 -16.36
N PRO A 89 -15.10 -2.50 -17.43
CA PRO A 89 -15.42 -1.74 -18.62
C PRO A 89 -16.56 -0.75 -18.36
N GLY A 90 -16.48 0.43 -18.96
CA GLY A 90 -17.55 1.43 -18.90
C GLY A 90 -17.80 1.97 -17.49
N ALA A 91 -19.08 2.09 -17.11
CA ALA A 91 -19.53 2.64 -15.83
C ALA A 91 -20.03 1.56 -14.85
N GLN A 92 -19.60 0.31 -15.03
CA GLN A 92 -19.95 -0.80 -14.15
C GLN A 92 -19.25 -0.66 -12.80
N LEU A 93 -19.78 -1.33 -11.77
CA LEU A 93 -19.21 -1.39 -10.43
C LEU A 93 -18.42 -2.68 -10.24
N LEU A 94 -17.27 -2.58 -9.55
CA LEU A 94 -16.42 -3.71 -9.20
C LEU A 94 -16.80 -4.25 -7.82
N ILE A 95 -17.03 -5.55 -7.68
CA ILE A 95 -17.22 -6.19 -6.37
C ILE A 95 -15.87 -6.29 -5.66
N ASP A 96 -15.69 -5.50 -4.60
CA ASP A 96 -14.43 -5.38 -3.85
C ASP A 96 -14.58 -5.91 -2.42
N VAL A 97 -15.01 -7.17 -2.32
CA VAL A 97 -15.16 -7.87 -1.04
C VAL A 97 -14.39 -9.17 -1.07
N ASN A 98 -13.30 -9.27 -0.31
CA ASN A 98 -12.43 -10.44 -0.27
C ASN A 98 -12.86 -11.46 0.82
N HIS A 99 -14.15 -11.79 0.90
CA HIS A 99 -14.67 -12.67 1.96
C HIS A 99 -15.25 -13.97 1.42
N TYR A 100 -15.17 -15.06 2.21
CA TYR A 100 -15.60 -16.41 1.78
C TYR A 100 -17.09 -16.48 1.41
N GLY A 101 -17.93 -15.58 1.94
CA GLY A 101 -19.34 -15.47 1.57
C GLY A 101 -19.59 -14.89 0.17
N HIS A 102 -18.59 -14.22 -0.41
CA HIS A 102 -18.69 -13.49 -1.67
C HIS A 102 -17.68 -14.05 -2.68
N LEU A 103 -18.07 -15.17 -3.33
CA LEU A 103 -17.28 -15.81 -4.41
C LEU A 103 -17.18 -14.94 -5.69
N ASP A 104 -17.83 -13.79 -5.68
CA ASP A 104 -17.97 -12.82 -6.75
C ASP A 104 -16.95 -11.68 -6.67
N HIS A 105 -15.94 -11.79 -5.80
CA HIS A 105 -14.84 -10.83 -5.75
C HIS A 105 -14.19 -10.65 -7.13
N GLY A 106 -14.03 -9.39 -7.54
CA GLY A 106 -13.46 -9.05 -8.84
C GLY A 106 -14.44 -9.19 -10.00
N GLN A 107 -15.74 -9.33 -9.76
CA GLN A 107 -16.75 -9.27 -10.81
C GLN A 107 -17.22 -7.84 -11.09
N CYS A 108 -17.57 -7.59 -12.35
CA CYS A 108 -18.11 -6.32 -12.83
C CYS A 108 -19.61 -6.44 -13.05
N ILE A 109 -20.37 -5.55 -12.42
CA ILE A 109 -21.84 -5.59 -12.38
C ILE A 109 -22.43 -4.19 -12.49
N ASP A 110 -23.67 -4.08 -12.99
CA ASP A 110 -24.31 -2.77 -13.16
C ASP A 110 -24.96 -2.24 -11.87
N ARG A 111 -25.31 -3.13 -10.92
CA ARG A 111 -25.95 -2.78 -9.64
C ARG A 111 -25.50 -3.73 -8.54
N CYS A 112 -25.09 -3.18 -7.39
CA CYS A 112 -24.64 -3.96 -6.25
C CYS A 112 -25.73 -4.91 -5.71
N PRO A 113 -25.37 -6.14 -5.28
CA PRO A 113 -26.26 -7.06 -4.58
C PRO A 113 -26.82 -6.45 -3.28
N PRO A 114 -27.95 -6.97 -2.73
CA PRO A 114 -28.63 -6.40 -1.58
C PRO A 114 -27.80 -6.24 -0.29
N GLU A 115 -26.72 -7.02 -0.16
CA GLU A 115 -25.80 -7.01 1.00
C GLU A 115 -24.68 -5.98 0.87
N LEU A 116 -24.47 -5.45 -0.34
CA LEU A 116 -23.42 -4.49 -0.64
C LEU A 116 -24.00 -3.10 -0.90
N GLU A 117 -23.16 -2.08 -0.76
CA GLU A 117 -23.49 -0.70 -1.07
C GLU A 117 -22.48 -0.15 -2.10
N PRO A 118 -22.94 0.65 -3.08
CA PRO A 118 -22.03 1.27 -4.03
C PRO A 118 -21.23 2.39 -3.35
N ASP A 119 -19.91 2.30 -3.45
CA ASP A 119 -18.95 3.34 -3.11
C ASP A 119 -18.48 4.06 -4.38
N TYR A 120 -18.91 5.32 -4.50
CA TYR A 120 -18.55 6.22 -5.60
C TYR A 120 -17.40 7.17 -5.26
N THR A 121 -16.79 7.06 -4.07
CA THR A 121 -15.72 7.96 -3.64
C THR A 121 -14.41 7.75 -4.41
N ILE A 122 -14.24 6.57 -5.02
CA ILE A 122 -13.06 6.21 -5.80
C ILE A 122 -13.20 6.75 -7.23
N ALA A 123 -12.40 7.77 -7.55
CA ALA A 123 -12.43 8.45 -8.84
C ALA A 123 -12.13 7.54 -10.06
N VAL A 124 -11.43 6.43 -9.86
CA VAL A 124 -10.98 5.54 -10.95
C VAL A 124 -12.05 4.49 -11.30
N GLN A 125 -12.74 3.95 -10.30
CA GLN A 125 -13.62 2.79 -10.44
C GLN A 125 -14.55 2.74 -9.24
N ALA A 126 -15.87 2.89 -9.47
CA ALA A 126 -16.87 2.68 -8.42
C ALA A 126 -16.88 1.20 -8.00
N ARG A 127 -17.13 0.94 -6.72
CA ARG A 127 -17.04 -0.40 -6.13
C ARG A 127 -18.29 -0.77 -5.36
N CYS A 128 -18.60 -2.05 -5.29
CA CYS A 128 -19.55 -2.60 -4.34
C CYS A 128 -18.76 -3.05 -3.11
N VAL A 129 -19.03 -2.41 -1.97
CA VAL A 129 -18.35 -2.68 -0.70
C VAL A 129 -19.36 -3.13 0.34
N LEU A 130 -18.86 -3.77 1.41
CA LEU A 130 -19.71 -4.12 2.55
C LEU A 130 -20.28 -2.86 3.19
N ARG A 131 -21.54 -2.92 3.60
CA ARG A 131 -22.18 -1.84 4.35
C ARG A 131 -21.43 -1.60 5.66
N ARG A 132 -21.33 -0.33 6.04
CA ARG A 132 -20.78 0.02 7.35
C ARG A 132 -21.70 -0.51 8.44
N ASN A 133 -21.21 -1.48 9.22
CA ASN A 133 -21.90 -1.97 10.39
C ASN A 133 -21.94 -0.89 11.48
N LYS A 134 -23.14 -0.44 11.85
CA LYS A 134 -23.36 0.58 12.89
C LYS A 134 -23.54 -0.02 14.30
N CYS A 135 -23.62 -1.34 14.40
CA CYS A 135 -23.79 -2.04 15.66
C CYS A 135 -22.48 -2.20 16.43
N SER A 136 -22.58 -2.51 17.72
CA SER A 136 -21.44 -2.83 18.58
C SER A 136 -20.75 -4.13 18.13
N ILE A 137 -19.49 -4.31 18.56
CA ILE A 137 -18.73 -5.55 18.35
C ILE A 137 -19.56 -6.77 18.81
N GLY A 138 -19.57 -7.83 18.00
CA GLY A 138 -20.38 -9.04 18.22
C GLY A 138 -21.82 -8.95 17.71
N TYR A 139 -22.20 -7.85 17.05
CA TYR A 139 -23.52 -7.68 16.42
C TYR A 139 -23.38 -7.15 15.00
N TYR A 140 -24.33 -7.50 14.11
CA TYR A 140 -24.47 -6.94 12.76
C TYR A 140 -25.83 -6.28 12.56
N GLU A 141 -25.90 -5.33 11.64
CA GLU A 141 -27.15 -4.67 11.24
C GLU A 141 -27.91 -5.56 10.25
N ALA A 142 -29.02 -6.17 10.68
CA ALA A 142 -29.89 -6.95 9.80
C ALA A 142 -30.72 -6.04 8.87
N ALA A 143 -31.39 -6.61 7.87
CA ALA A 143 -32.15 -5.87 6.86
C ALA A 143 -33.27 -4.97 7.42
N ASN A 144 -33.75 -5.25 8.63
CA ASN A 144 -34.73 -4.45 9.37
C ASN A 144 -34.09 -3.36 10.27
N SER A 145 -32.81 -3.06 10.08
CA SER A 145 -32.02 -2.14 10.91
C SER A 145 -31.95 -2.54 12.39
N VAL A 146 -32.11 -3.83 12.70
CA VAL A 146 -31.96 -4.36 14.05
C VAL A 146 -30.57 -5.00 14.21
N CYS A 147 -29.89 -4.64 15.28
CA CYS A 147 -28.62 -5.27 15.65
C CYS A 147 -28.86 -6.70 16.14
N THR A 148 -28.39 -7.67 15.36
CA THR A 148 -28.53 -9.10 15.62
C THR A 148 -27.16 -9.68 16.01
N PRO A 149 -27.07 -10.61 16.98
CA PRO A 149 -25.79 -11.18 17.38
C PRO A 149 -25.11 -11.93 16.23
N CYS A 150 -23.78 -11.84 16.18
CA CYS A 150 -22.94 -12.64 15.32
C CYS A 150 -22.96 -14.13 15.72
N ASP A 151 -22.43 -14.98 14.84
CA ASP A 151 -22.08 -16.36 15.20
C ASP A 151 -20.98 -16.38 16.28
N ASP A 152 -20.99 -17.40 17.14
CA ASP A 152 -20.03 -17.56 18.24
C ASP A 152 -18.57 -17.65 17.76
N ALA A 153 -18.35 -18.09 16.51
CA ALA A 153 -17.03 -18.11 15.89
C ALA A 153 -16.50 -16.72 15.53
N CYS A 154 -17.35 -15.70 15.47
CA CYS A 154 -17.01 -14.35 15.03
C CYS A 154 -16.83 -13.38 16.22
N ARG A 155 -15.79 -12.56 16.18
CA ARG A 155 -15.69 -11.36 17.03
C ARG A 155 -16.42 -10.18 16.42
N THR A 156 -16.29 -10.01 15.11
CA THR A 156 -17.03 -9.02 14.30
C THR A 156 -17.57 -9.71 13.07
N CYS A 157 -18.75 -9.28 12.60
CA CYS A 157 -19.42 -9.86 11.43
C CYS A 157 -20.20 -8.79 10.67
N HIS A 158 -20.47 -9.07 9.40
CA HIS A 158 -21.32 -8.25 8.52
C HIS A 158 -22.68 -8.91 8.21
N GLY A 159 -22.92 -10.12 8.72
CA GLY A 159 -24.24 -10.74 8.65
C GLY A 159 -24.28 -12.13 9.33
N PRO A 160 -25.30 -12.96 9.02
CA PRO A 160 -25.58 -14.19 9.76
C PRO A 160 -24.59 -15.33 9.47
N GLY A 161 -24.31 -16.12 10.52
CA GLY A 161 -23.59 -17.38 10.44
C GLY A 161 -22.06 -17.25 10.40
N PRO A 162 -21.34 -18.39 10.40
CA PRO A 162 -19.89 -18.43 10.59
C PRO A 162 -19.08 -18.04 9.34
N LEU A 163 -19.74 -17.88 8.19
CA LEU A 163 -19.11 -17.49 6.92
C LEU A 163 -19.04 -15.97 6.74
N GLN A 164 -19.74 -15.20 7.56
CA GLN A 164 -19.84 -13.75 7.46
C GLN A 164 -19.05 -13.03 8.57
N CYS A 165 -18.02 -13.69 9.12
CA CYS A 165 -17.13 -13.10 10.13
C CYS A 165 -16.09 -12.17 9.51
N ASP A 166 -16.04 -10.89 9.89
CA ASP A 166 -14.92 -10.00 9.52
C ASP A 166 -13.65 -10.29 10.33
N SER A 167 -13.82 -10.74 11.58
CA SER A 167 -12.72 -11.21 12.41
C SER A 167 -13.16 -12.35 13.32
N CYS A 168 -12.26 -13.30 13.56
CA CYS A 168 -12.55 -14.47 14.37
C CYS A 168 -12.54 -14.16 15.87
N ALA A 169 -13.39 -14.88 16.62
CA ALA A 169 -13.41 -14.89 18.07
C ALA A 169 -12.14 -15.51 18.65
N LEU A 170 -11.98 -15.40 19.98
CA LEU A 170 -10.90 -16.07 20.69
C LEU A 170 -11.02 -17.60 20.49
N ASN A 171 -9.90 -18.26 20.23
CA ASN A 171 -9.83 -19.69 19.87
C ASN A 171 -10.43 -20.06 18.50
N PHE A 172 -10.58 -19.08 17.60
CA PHE A 172 -10.90 -19.31 16.20
C PHE A 172 -9.85 -18.66 15.27
N SER A 173 -9.71 -19.19 14.06
CA SER A 173 -8.81 -18.68 13.02
C SER A 173 -9.40 -18.93 11.63
N ASN A 174 -9.01 -18.16 10.62
CA ASN A 174 -9.48 -18.26 9.24
C ASN A 174 -8.35 -18.49 8.21
N ARG A 175 -7.19 -18.95 8.68
CA ARG A 175 -5.95 -18.96 7.91
C ARG A 175 -5.96 -19.91 6.71
N SER A 176 -6.56 -21.09 6.84
CA SER A 176 -6.52 -22.11 5.79
C SER A 176 -7.71 -22.02 4.84
N VAL A 177 -8.90 -21.72 5.37
CA VAL A 177 -10.17 -21.81 4.61
C VAL A 177 -10.90 -20.48 4.42
N GLY A 178 -10.40 -19.37 4.96
CA GLY A 178 -10.98 -18.03 4.78
C GLY A 178 -12.24 -17.74 5.63
N TYR A 179 -12.74 -18.72 6.39
CA TYR A 179 -13.78 -18.54 7.39
C TYR A 179 -13.32 -19.05 8.76
N CYS A 180 -13.95 -18.58 9.83
CA CYS A 180 -13.51 -18.86 11.19
C CYS A 180 -13.79 -20.32 11.59
N ARG A 181 -12.72 -21.06 11.88
CA ARG A 181 -12.69 -22.44 12.36
C ARG A 181 -12.09 -22.47 13.76
N PRO A 182 -12.51 -23.41 14.62
CA PRO A 182 -11.94 -23.54 15.97
C PRO A 182 -10.46 -23.93 15.90
N CYS A 183 -9.68 -23.51 16.90
CA CYS A 183 -8.28 -23.89 17.02
C CYS A 183 -8.13 -25.39 17.31
N CYS A 184 -7.15 -26.02 16.66
CA CYS A 184 -6.82 -27.41 16.93
C CYS A 184 -6.31 -27.61 18.35
N LYS A 185 -6.64 -28.74 18.97
CA LYS A 185 -5.95 -29.16 20.21
C LYS A 185 -4.56 -29.68 19.87
N ALA A 186 -3.69 -29.72 20.87
CA ALA A 186 -2.31 -30.15 20.70
C ALA A 186 -2.24 -31.57 20.10
N GLY A 187 -1.65 -31.68 18.90
CA GLY A 187 -1.49 -32.95 18.19
C GLY A 187 -2.68 -33.39 17.31
N GLU A 188 -3.73 -32.58 17.18
CA GLU A 188 -4.82 -32.85 16.23
C GLU A 188 -4.43 -32.49 14.79
N ASP A 189 -4.89 -33.30 13.83
CA ASP A 189 -4.74 -33.02 12.40
C ASP A 189 -5.81 -32.02 11.91
N PRO A 190 -5.40 -30.86 11.34
CA PRO A 190 -6.32 -29.81 10.87
C PRO A 190 -7.30 -30.23 9.78
N MET A 191 -6.90 -31.16 8.90
CA MET A 191 -7.73 -31.62 7.79
C MET A 191 -8.80 -32.60 8.28
N LEU A 192 -8.44 -33.48 9.23
CA LEU A 192 -9.34 -34.49 9.78
C LEU A 192 -10.38 -33.90 10.75
N HIS A 193 -9.98 -32.95 11.59
CA HIS A 193 -10.84 -32.41 12.66
C HIS A 193 -11.51 -31.09 12.32
N HIS A 194 -11.31 -30.60 11.09
CA HIS A 194 -11.79 -29.30 10.68
C HIS A 194 -11.48 -28.21 11.72
N CYS A 195 -10.20 -28.09 12.09
CA CYS A 195 -9.68 -27.04 12.97
C CYS A 195 -8.56 -26.23 12.28
N GLU A 196 -8.10 -25.15 12.91
CA GLU A 196 -7.01 -24.29 12.43
C GLU A 196 -5.83 -24.24 13.40
N ASP A 197 -4.64 -24.01 12.86
CA ASP A 197 -3.44 -23.79 13.67
C ASP A 197 -3.35 -22.32 14.12
N CYS A 198 -3.73 -22.10 15.37
CA CYS A 198 -3.74 -20.80 16.03
C CYS A 198 -2.44 -20.46 16.78
N THR A 199 -1.40 -21.28 16.68
CA THR A 199 -0.14 -21.05 17.41
C THR A 199 0.57 -19.74 17.04
N SER A 200 0.09 -19.03 16.00
CA SER A 200 0.56 -17.72 15.58
C SER A 200 -0.35 -16.53 15.97
N SER A 201 -1.54 -16.76 16.55
CA SER A 201 -2.50 -15.70 16.93
C SER A 201 -2.50 -15.34 18.41
N SER A 202 -1.58 -15.91 19.20
CA SER A 202 -1.31 -15.35 20.53
C SER A 202 -0.62 -13.99 20.34
N PRO A 203 -1.11 -12.89 20.95
CA PRO A 203 -0.20 -11.80 21.22
C PRO A 203 0.89 -12.44 22.08
N LYS A 204 2.11 -12.58 21.54
CA LYS A 204 3.28 -12.70 22.39
C LYS A 204 3.21 -11.47 23.27
N LEU A 205 2.74 -11.64 24.50
CA LEU A 205 2.92 -10.67 25.55
C LEU A 205 4.43 -10.67 25.76
N TYR A 206 5.13 -9.86 24.96
CA TYR A 206 6.49 -9.46 25.27
C TYR A 206 6.36 -8.76 26.60
N VAL A 207 6.57 -9.52 27.69
CA VAL A 207 6.94 -8.93 28.97
C VAL A 207 8.24 -8.21 28.67
N THR A 208 8.16 -6.93 28.33
CA THR A 208 9.30 -6.06 28.17
C THR A 208 9.91 -5.88 29.54
N HIS A 209 10.77 -6.82 29.92
CA HIS A 209 11.54 -6.75 31.14
C HIS A 209 12.68 -5.74 30.96
N SER A 210 12.37 -4.45 30.80
CA SER A 210 13.39 -3.40 30.72
C SER A 210 12.86 -1.98 30.95
N SER A 211 11.96 -1.77 31.92
CA SER A 211 11.67 -0.40 32.41
C SER A 211 12.61 -0.01 33.56
N LEU A 212 12.90 -0.96 34.46
CA LEU A 212 13.79 -0.74 35.61
C LEU A 212 15.25 -0.53 35.20
N PHE A 213 15.75 -1.25 34.19
CA PHE A 213 17.14 -1.11 33.75
C PHE A 213 17.40 0.24 33.06
N HIS A 214 16.47 0.70 32.22
CA HIS A 214 16.59 2.02 31.59
C HIS A 214 16.42 3.17 32.60
N ALA A 215 15.53 3.04 33.59
CA ALA A 215 15.40 4.03 34.66
C ALA A 215 16.70 4.11 35.51
N LEU A 216 17.30 2.98 35.84
CA LEU A 216 18.54 2.92 36.64
C LEU A 216 19.76 3.42 35.85
N LEU A 217 19.81 3.19 34.53
CA LEU A 217 20.85 3.75 33.67
C LEU A 217 20.76 5.28 33.59
N LEU A 218 19.55 5.84 33.42
CA LEU A 218 19.34 7.29 33.32
C LEU A 218 19.66 8.01 34.63
N THR A 219 19.33 7.42 35.79
CA THR A 219 19.67 8.02 37.08
C THR A 219 21.17 8.06 37.31
N VAL A 220 21.90 7.00 36.96
CA VAL A 220 23.37 6.98 37.05
C VAL A 220 23.98 8.06 36.15
N ILE A 221 23.48 8.24 34.92
CA ILE A 221 23.95 9.28 34.01
C ILE A 221 23.70 10.69 34.57
N PHE A 222 22.54 10.95 35.18
CA PHE A 222 22.26 12.25 35.79
C PHE A 222 23.20 12.56 36.97
N LEU A 223 23.51 11.56 37.80
CA LEU A 223 24.43 11.73 38.93
C LEU A 223 25.86 12.00 38.47
N THR A 224 26.34 11.34 37.42
CA THR A 224 27.69 11.60 36.88
C THR A 224 27.79 12.99 36.27
N VAL A 225 26.77 13.45 35.54
CA VAL A 225 26.72 14.82 34.99
C VAL A 225 26.72 15.85 36.12
N PHE A 226 25.96 15.64 37.19
CA PHE A 226 25.93 16.56 38.34
C PHE A 226 27.29 16.65 39.05
N ILE A 227 28.00 15.54 39.19
CA ILE A 227 29.35 15.50 39.76
C ILE A 227 30.33 16.27 38.85
N ILE A 228 30.24 16.10 37.52
CA ILE A 228 31.11 16.83 36.58
C ILE A 228 30.85 18.34 36.63
N LEU A 229 29.58 18.76 36.66
CA LEU A 229 29.20 20.17 36.74
C LEU A 229 29.63 20.80 38.06
N SER A 230 29.47 20.10 39.19
CA SER A 230 29.94 20.62 40.48
C SER A 230 31.46 20.76 40.53
N VAL A 231 32.22 19.82 39.94
CA VAL A 231 33.68 19.97 39.79
C VAL A 231 34.04 21.14 38.88
N PHE A 232 33.30 21.35 37.79
CA PHE A 232 33.53 22.47 36.87
C PHE A 232 33.26 23.82 37.53
N VAL A 233 32.19 23.94 38.32
CA VAL A 233 31.88 25.14 39.10
C VAL A 233 32.93 25.40 40.18
N ILE A 234 33.43 24.36 40.86
CA ILE A 234 34.53 24.49 41.83
C ILE A 234 35.84 24.90 41.12
N LYS A 235 36.10 24.39 39.92
CA LYS A 235 37.28 24.77 39.11
C LYS A 235 37.22 26.20 38.59
N ILE A 236 36.03 26.70 38.24
CA ILE A 236 35.81 28.10 37.85
C ILE A 236 35.83 29.04 39.08
N GLY A 237 35.37 28.57 40.24
CA GLY A 237 35.33 29.37 41.47
C GLY A 237 36.68 29.62 42.15
N ILE A 238 37.74 28.88 41.78
CA ILE A 238 39.07 28.95 42.45
C ILE A 238 40.19 29.39 41.46
N GLY A 239 39.87 29.60 40.17
CA GLY A 239 40.81 30.15 39.17
C GLY A 239 40.49 31.61 38.86
N GLY A 240 41.23 32.54 39.47
CA GLY A 240 40.99 33.98 39.39
C GLY A 240 41.08 34.62 38.00
N PHE A 241 40.50 35.82 37.94
CA PHE A 241 41.06 37.04 37.35
C PHE A 241 42.12 36.88 36.24
N SER A 242 41.79 37.33 35.02
CA SER A 242 42.56 38.30 34.22
C SER A 242 42.54 38.03 32.71
N SER A 243 42.31 39.13 31.99
CA SER A 243 42.84 39.46 30.65
C SER A 243 42.15 38.93 29.39
N HIS A 244 41.26 39.77 28.86
CA HIS A 244 41.43 40.44 27.55
C HIS A 244 41.98 39.61 26.37
N THR A 245 41.15 39.38 25.36
CA THR A 245 41.26 39.92 23.97
C THR A 245 40.67 38.98 22.90
N SER A 246 39.68 39.52 22.18
CA SER A 246 39.46 39.46 20.72
C SER A 246 39.90 38.22 19.94
N ARG A 247 38.94 37.48 19.36
CA ARG A 247 39.11 36.89 18.02
C ARG A 247 37.81 36.91 17.19
N ASN A 248 38.01 37.35 15.96
CA ASN A 248 37.09 37.45 14.82
C ASN A 248 36.40 36.12 14.48
N ILE A 249 35.18 36.22 13.96
CA ILE A 249 34.53 35.14 13.20
C ILE A 249 34.45 35.60 11.75
N ASP A 250 35.29 34.97 10.91
CA ASP A 250 35.20 35.04 9.45
C ASP A 250 34.00 34.22 8.98
N TYR A 251 33.10 34.82 8.20
CA TYR A 251 32.02 34.14 7.50
C TYR A 251 32.47 33.77 6.07
N ALA A 252 32.26 32.52 5.67
CA ALA A 252 32.45 32.06 4.29
C ALA A 252 31.21 32.42 3.42
N PRO A 253 31.38 32.99 2.21
CA PRO A 253 30.27 33.42 1.38
C PRO A 253 29.72 32.31 0.45
N LEU A 254 28.40 32.29 0.26
CA LEU A 254 27.68 31.55 -0.79
C LEU A 254 27.47 32.46 -2.02
N PRO A 255 27.46 31.91 -3.25
CA PRO A 255 27.60 32.68 -4.48
C PRO A 255 26.33 33.42 -4.89
N ALA A 256 26.55 34.62 -5.44
CA ALA A 256 25.53 35.55 -5.90
C ALA A 256 24.75 35.04 -7.12
N LYS A 257 23.44 35.22 -7.09
CA LYS A 257 22.59 35.30 -8.28
C LYS A 257 22.12 36.75 -8.39
N GLU A 258 22.59 37.44 -9.43
CA GLU A 258 22.21 38.80 -9.78
C GLU A 258 20.70 38.90 -9.99
N GLN A 259 20.06 39.86 -9.32
CA GLN A 259 18.86 40.49 -9.82
C GLN A 259 18.79 41.95 -9.37
N LEU A 260 18.49 42.76 -10.39
CA LEU A 260 18.48 44.20 -10.50
C LEU A 260 17.51 44.88 -9.51
N ILE A 261 18.04 45.92 -8.86
CA ILE A 261 17.45 47.17 -8.36
C ILE A 261 15.98 47.44 -8.76
N ASP A 262 15.09 47.66 -7.79
CA ASP A 262 14.58 49.00 -7.37
C ASP A 262 13.78 48.81 -6.06
N SER A 263 14.18 49.43 -4.94
CA SER A 263 13.55 50.62 -4.33
C SER A 263 12.01 50.50 -4.19
N PHE A 264 11.34 50.88 -3.11
CA PHE A 264 11.59 51.88 -2.09
C PHE A 264 10.46 51.74 -1.05
N VAL A 265 10.78 52.02 0.23
CA VAL A 265 9.87 52.43 1.32
C VAL A 265 8.88 51.37 1.84
N ASP A 266 9.13 50.74 2.99
CA ASP A 266 9.30 51.26 4.37
C ASP A 266 7.97 51.66 5.02
N THR A 267 7.95 51.49 6.34
CA THR A 267 6.89 51.67 7.34
C THR A 267 5.88 50.50 7.44
N THR A 268 6.08 49.55 8.37
CA THR A 268 5.95 49.60 9.84
C THR A 268 4.51 49.55 10.34
N ASP A 269 4.30 48.48 11.11
CA ASP A 269 3.52 48.36 12.33
C ASP A 269 2.01 48.13 12.26
N SER A 270 1.68 46.84 12.46
CA SER A 270 1.19 46.29 13.73
C SER A 270 -0.02 46.92 14.42
N GLU A 271 -0.96 46.02 14.72
CA GLU A 271 -1.91 46.02 15.84
C GLU A 271 -3.02 47.08 15.78
N SER A 272 -4.26 46.84 16.21
CA SER A 272 -5.01 45.68 16.68
C SER A 272 -6.47 46.17 16.83
N ALA A 273 -7.40 45.21 16.81
CA ALA A 273 -8.61 45.16 17.65
C ALA A 273 -9.66 46.31 17.59
N ASP A 274 -10.85 45.88 17.14
CA ASP A 274 -12.10 45.91 17.90
C ASP A 274 -13.24 46.90 17.57
N GLU A 275 -14.42 46.26 17.56
CA GLU A 275 -15.79 46.71 17.86
C GLU A 275 -16.77 47.24 16.78
N ILE A 276 -17.76 46.38 16.50
CA ILE A 276 -19.22 46.56 16.63
C ILE A 276 -19.85 47.76 15.89
N ASN A 277 -20.72 47.48 14.91
CA ASN A 277 -22.16 47.72 15.10
C ASN A 277 -23.04 46.98 14.09
N ASP A 278 -24.18 46.55 14.61
CA ASP A 278 -25.35 46.05 13.90
C ASP A 278 -25.84 47.06 12.85
N ASN A 279 -26.31 46.56 11.71
CA ASN A 279 -27.62 46.98 11.25
C ASN A 279 -28.25 45.98 10.27
N GLU A 280 -29.51 45.75 10.59
CA GLU A 280 -30.51 44.91 9.97
C GLU A 280 -31.10 45.58 8.71
N PHE A 281 -31.73 44.74 7.89
CA PHE A 281 -32.75 45.03 6.87
C PHE A 281 -32.38 45.72 5.55
N GLY A 282 -32.71 45.00 4.47
CA GLY A 282 -33.33 45.63 3.30
C GLY A 282 -33.14 44.91 1.97
N ASN A 283 -34.00 43.91 1.71
CA ASN A 283 -34.59 43.55 0.41
C ASN A 283 -33.81 43.84 -0.88
N ILE A 284 -33.50 42.77 -1.63
CA ILE A 284 -34.15 42.35 -2.90
C ILE A 284 -33.72 40.90 -3.18
#